data_AF-A0A9P3M014-F1
#
_entry.id   AF-A0A9P3M014-F1
#
_cell.length_a   1.000
_cell.length_b   1.000
_cell.length_c   1.000
_cell.angle_alpha   90.00
_cell.angle_beta   90.00
_cell.angle_gamma   90.00
#
_symmetry.space_group_name_H-M   'P 1'
#
loop_
_entity.id
_entity.type
_entity.pdbx_description
1 polymer ?
#
loop_
_entity_poly.entity_id
_entity_poly.type
_entity_poly.pdbx_seq_one_letter_code
_entity_poly.pdbx_strand_id
1 'polypeptide(L)'
;MLTSLHQKVSSLVHRHREAVEVEVVAEPVQDLTTAVTTSKNWDFTIIFKGAKDVPRGDILSSDPYLEAYLGSPSDPDSLAFMTGVQWSTLSPTWDAKWELVNVPEETVLDILIKDKDKMKADTSLGANKLVLSSKLEGTQEHVLDIIRADGRTQGQIFVQTTGTRTHGKAALLPKPSTKGPVCFSRHTSYAAGVLTREKKYEFYTYRLRLYHLLDVFGTDPHLYQHWNTEYDAAKKIFGDNLEGTNIRNALHSQHGYLYRHGRNTVYDQLSTASEFGMLLHGDRLKNDPDQDLKTIVFTYSIVPKGMYFSETGTAFFQDFMSKHAMHANRATEVMFSGEFRFFKDENHHNDWTLLIDNNSGTYSPKKEDLFKVKKIFELNFPDLVVIVLDHEDPYLKEIRAETKKLEAELAAKQKQRFSLFSSLSSKNEEVALEV
;
A
#
# COMPACT_ATOMS: atom_id res chain seq x y z
N MET A 1 8.87 25.55 -18.61
CA MET A 1 10.15 25.55 -17.86
C MET A 1 9.99 24.60 -16.69
N LEU A 2 10.84 23.58 -16.60
CA LEU A 2 10.84 22.63 -15.49
C LEU A 2 11.16 23.37 -14.18
N THR A 3 10.53 22.96 -13.08
CA THR A 3 10.78 23.56 -11.77
C THR A 3 12.21 23.23 -11.29
N SER A 4 12.77 24.07 -10.40
CA SER A 4 14.03 23.75 -9.69
C SER A 4 13.95 22.37 -9.03
N LEU A 5 12.78 22.00 -8.48
CA LEU A 5 12.53 20.70 -7.88
C LEU A 5 12.64 19.56 -8.90
N HIS A 6 12.02 19.71 -10.07
CA HIS A 6 12.08 18.71 -11.14
C HIS A 6 13.53 18.41 -11.53
N GLN A 7 14.33 19.45 -11.75
CA GLN A 7 15.73 19.31 -12.16
C GLN A 7 16.55 18.60 -11.07
N LYS A 8 16.35 18.97 -9.81
CA LYS A 8 17.01 18.32 -8.67
C LYS A 8 16.66 16.82 -8.63
N VAL A 9 15.39 16.48 -8.55
CA VAL A 9 14.95 15.08 -8.49
C VAL A 9 15.46 14.29 -9.71
N SER A 10 15.43 14.85 -10.91
CA SER A 10 15.94 14.16 -12.12
C SER A 10 17.46 13.93 -12.06
N SER A 11 18.23 14.89 -11.55
CA SER A 11 19.69 14.70 -11.40
C SER A 11 20.07 13.71 -10.29
N LEU A 12 19.19 13.49 -9.29
CA LEU A 12 19.35 12.39 -8.35
C LEU A 12 19.16 11.04 -9.05
N VAL A 13 18.13 10.90 -9.89
CA VAL A 13 17.87 9.68 -10.66
C VAL A 13 19.06 9.37 -11.57
N HIS A 14 19.60 10.39 -12.25
CA HIS A 14 20.79 10.26 -13.08
C HIS A 14 21.96 9.61 -12.33
N ARG A 15 22.37 10.22 -11.20
CA ARG A 15 23.48 9.73 -10.38
C ARG A 15 23.23 8.33 -9.82
N HIS A 16 21.99 8.03 -9.43
CA HIS A 16 21.64 6.70 -8.95
C HIS A 16 21.85 5.65 -10.04
N ARG A 17 21.44 5.94 -11.27
CA ARG A 17 21.63 5.02 -12.41
C ARG A 17 23.08 4.85 -12.78
N GLU A 18 23.86 5.93 -12.83
CA GLU A 18 25.31 5.84 -13.06
C GLU A 18 25.98 4.94 -12.01
N ALA A 19 25.60 5.06 -10.73
CA ALA A 19 26.15 4.21 -9.67
C ALA A 19 25.79 2.73 -9.86
N VAL A 20 24.55 2.43 -10.23
CA VAL A 20 24.09 1.06 -10.51
C VAL A 20 24.81 0.47 -11.74
N GLU A 21 24.97 1.24 -12.81
CA GLU A 21 25.72 0.80 -14.00
C GLU A 21 27.18 0.48 -13.66
N VAL A 22 27.83 1.29 -12.82
CA VAL A 22 29.20 1.03 -12.35
C VAL A 22 29.27 -0.25 -11.51
N GLU A 23 28.30 -0.49 -10.62
CA GLU A 23 28.23 -1.74 -9.83
C GLU A 23 28.06 -2.97 -10.72
N VAL A 24 27.16 -2.91 -11.72
CA VAL A 24 26.93 -4.02 -12.68
C VAL A 24 28.17 -4.31 -13.52
N VAL A 25 28.94 -3.28 -13.90
CA VAL A 25 30.20 -3.45 -14.66
C VAL A 25 31.34 -3.98 -13.76
N ALA A 26 31.31 -3.69 -12.46
CA ALA A 26 32.33 -4.12 -11.51
C ALA A 26 32.13 -5.57 -10.99
N GLU A 27 30.91 -6.11 -11.04
CA GLU A 27 30.69 -7.53 -10.76
C GLU A 27 31.30 -8.39 -11.88
N PRO A 28 32.22 -9.34 -11.58
CA PRO A 28 32.75 -10.22 -12.59
C PRO A 28 31.59 -11.00 -13.21
N VAL A 29 31.53 -11.01 -14.55
CA VAL A 29 30.61 -11.85 -15.32
C VAL A 29 30.89 -13.30 -14.93
N GLN A 30 30.22 -13.78 -13.89
CA GLN A 30 30.12 -15.19 -13.63
C GLN A 30 29.31 -15.73 -14.80
N ASP A 31 30.00 -16.51 -15.62
CA ASP A 31 29.42 -17.36 -16.65
C ASP A 31 28.51 -18.37 -15.93
N LEU A 32 27.33 -17.90 -15.51
CA LEU A 32 26.23 -18.70 -14.99
C LEU A 32 25.71 -19.47 -16.18
N THR A 33 26.42 -20.53 -16.52
CA THR A 33 25.77 -21.75 -16.99
C THR A 33 24.69 -22.04 -15.96
N THR A 34 23.47 -21.56 -16.21
CA THR A 34 22.28 -21.85 -15.42
C THR A 34 22.07 -23.35 -15.53
N ALA A 35 22.74 -24.11 -14.67
CA ALA A 35 22.26 -25.42 -14.30
C ALA A 35 20.79 -25.21 -13.94
N VAL A 36 19.90 -25.81 -14.71
CA VAL A 36 18.46 -25.71 -14.47
C VAL A 36 18.25 -26.39 -13.12
N THR A 37 18.29 -25.63 -12.04
CA THR A 37 17.99 -26.14 -10.71
C THR A 37 16.50 -26.44 -10.71
N THR A 38 16.17 -27.71 -10.92
CA THR A 38 14.80 -28.21 -10.84
C THR A 38 14.52 -28.58 -9.39
N SER A 39 13.50 -27.96 -8.79
CA SER A 39 12.98 -28.37 -7.48
C SER A 39 11.90 -29.44 -7.66
N LYS A 40 11.68 -30.27 -6.63
CA LYS A 40 10.49 -31.13 -6.54
C LYS A 40 9.23 -30.33 -6.21
N ASN A 41 9.38 -29.05 -5.90
CA ASN A 41 8.30 -28.15 -5.54
C ASN A 41 7.61 -27.58 -6.79
N TRP A 42 6.51 -26.87 -6.55
CA TRP A 42 5.62 -26.32 -7.56
C TRP A 42 5.44 -24.80 -7.41
N ASP A 43 5.30 -24.13 -8.53
CA ASP A 43 4.80 -22.77 -8.62
C ASP A 43 3.31 -22.84 -8.99
N PHE A 44 2.49 -22.04 -8.30
CA PHE A 44 1.05 -22.00 -8.51
C PHE A 44 0.58 -20.58 -8.79
N THR A 45 -0.20 -20.39 -9.85
CA THR A 45 -1.11 -19.25 -9.99
C THR A 45 -2.50 -19.69 -9.56
N ILE A 46 -3.08 -19.01 -8.57
CA ILE A 46 -4.42 -19.29 -8.05
C ILE A 46 -5.29 -18.07 -8.35
N ILE A 47 -6.43 -18.28 -8.99
CA ILE A 47 -7.44 -17.24 -9.24
C ILE A 47 -8.68 -17.59 -8.43
N PHE A 48 -8.96 -16.79 -7.41
CA PHE A 48 -10.20 -16.86 -6.64
C PHE A 48 -11.28 -16.10 -7.42
N LYS A 49 -12.01 -16.81 -8.29
CA LYS A 49 -12.99 -16.19 -9.20
C LYS A 49 -14.15 -15.58 -8.44
N GLY A 50 -14.72 -16.32 -7.51
CA GLY A 50 -15.91 -15.89 -6.79
C GLY A 50 -16.54 -16.98 -5.94
N ALA A 51 -17.74 -16.71 -5.47
CA ALA A 51 -18.58 -17.69 -4.80
C ALA A 51 -20.04 -17.50 -5.18
N LYS A 52 -20.89 -18.48 -4.87
CA LYS A 52 -22.34 -18.43 -5.07
C LYS A 52 -23.07 -19.00 -3.86
N ASP A 53 -24.24 -18.43 -3.56
CA ASP A 53 -25.12 -18.82 -2.46
C ASP A 53 -24.42 -18.86 -1.08
N VAL A 54 -23.51 -17.90 -0.87
CA VAL A 54 -22.74 -17.75 0.38
C VAL A 54 -23.69 -17.59 1.57
N PRO A 55 -23.36 -18.12 2.76
CA PRO A 55 -24.14 -17.89 3.98
C PRO A 55 -24.33 -16.40 4.28
N ARG A 56 -25.50 -16.06 4.82
CA ARG A 56 -25.82 -14.69 5.24
C ARG A 56 -25.08 -14.34 6.52
N GLY A 57 -24.28 -13.28 6.48
CA GLY A 57 -23.69 -12.65 7.67
C GLY A 57 -24.54 -11.48 8.19
N ASP A 58 -25.27 -10.81 7.30
CA ASP A 58 -26.26 -9.78 7.62
C ASP A 58 -27.71 -10.32 7.54
N ILE A 59 -28.69 -9.46 7.90
CA ILE A 59 -30.12 -9.79 7.90
C ILE A 59 -30.58 -10.40 6.55
N LEU A 60 -30.15 -9.84 5.42
CA LEU A 60 -30.58 -10.26 4.08
C LEU A 60 -29.43 -10.48 3.08
N SER A 61 -28.19 -10.16 3.45
CA SER A 61 -27.02 -10.18 2.57
C SER A 61 -25.78 -10.62 3.32
N SER A 62 -24.63 -10.50 2.65
CA SER A 62 -23.30 -10.53 3.24
C SER A 62 -22.47 -9.47 2.52
N ASP A 63 -21.36 -9.07 3.13
CA ASP A 63 -20.26 -8.32 2.55
C ASP A 63 -19.02 -9.26 2.42
N PRO A 64 -19.09 -10.34 1.60
CA PRO A 64 -18.13 -11.42 1.65
C PRO A 64 -16.75 -11.04 1.08
N TYR A 65 -15.72 -11.56 1.76
CA TYR A 65 -14.35 -11.61 1.28
C TYR A 65 -13.73 -12.97 1.62
N LEU A 66 -12.64 -13.30 0.93
CA LEU A 66 -11.93 -14.56 1.08
C LEU A 66 -10.53 -14.31 1.61
N GLU A 67 -10.12 -15.12 2.58
CA GLU A 67 -8.74 -15.25 3.04
C GLU A 67 -8.22 -16.63 2.67
N ALA A 68 -6.97 -16.70 2.24
CA ALA A 68 -6.31 -17.95 1.91
C ALA A 68 -4.94 -18.04 2.58
N TYR A 69 -4.58 -19.22 3.09
CA TYR A 69 -3.38 -19.43 3.88
C TYR A 69 -2.61 -20.68 3.44
N LEU A 70 -1.29 -20.57 3.33
CA LEU A 70 -0.37 -21.70 3.37
C LEU A 70 0.27 -21.72 4.76
N GLY A 71 -0.28 -22.55 5.64
CA GLY A 71 0.06 -22.59 7.06
C GLY A 71 -1.10 -22.18 7.96
N SER A 72 -0.83 -22.05 9.26
CA SER A 72 -1.87 -21.66 10.23
C SER A 72 -2.21 -20.17 10.13
N PRO A 73 -3.50 -19.78 10.07
CA PRO A 73 -3.89 -18.36 10.11
C PRO A 73 -3.43 -17.59 11.35
N SER A 74 -3.05 -18.29 12.43
CA SER A 74 -2.52 -17.71 13.67
C SER A 74 -1.00 -17.54 13.66
N ASP A 75 -0.31 -18.16 12.72
CA ASP A 75 1.14 -18.13 12.61
C ASP A 75 1.54 -16.95 11.70
N PRO A 76 2.29 -15.95 12.22
CA PRO A 76 2.71 -14.81 11.42
C PRO A 76 3.58 -15.20 10.22
N ASP A 77 4.28 -16.33 10.25
CA ASP A 77 5.11 -16.80 9.14
C ASP A 77 4.31 -17.47 8.01
N SER A 78 3.01 -17.68 8.20
CA SER A 78 2.16 -18.25 7.16
C SER A 78 1.97 -17.28 6.00
N LEU A 79 2.11 -17.79 4.77
CA LEU A 79 1.77 -17.00 3.60
C LEU A 79 0.26 -16.81 3.58
N ALA A 80 -0.17 -15.55 3.49
CA ALA A 80 -1.57 -15.18 3.52
C ALA A 80 -1.95 -14.33 2.32
N PHE A 81 -3.16 -14.55 1.83
CA PHE A 81 -3.79 -13.80 0.77
C PHE A 81 -5.19 -13.37 1.19
N MET A 82 -5.64 -12.22 0.70
CA MET A 82 -6.97 -11.71 0.99
C MET A 82 -7.53 -10.95 -0.21
N THR A 83 -8.74 -11.32 -0.63
CA THR A 83 -9.46 -10.64 -1.70
C THR A 83 -9.95 -9.24 -1.30
N GLY A 84 -10.56 -8.54 -2.25
CA GLY A 84 -11.43 -7.40 -1.94
C GLY A 84 -12.75 -7.85 -1.30
N VAL A 85 -13.40 -6.92 -0.60
CA VAL A 85 -14.75 -7.12 -0.06
C VAL A 85 -15.77 -6.81 -1.17
N GLN A 86 -16.69 -7.73 -1.40
CA GLN A 86 -17.84 -7.50 -2.28
C GLN A 86 -19.06 -7.18 -1.42
N TRP A 87 -19.66 -6.02 -1.63
CA TRP A 87 -20.69 -5.50 -0.71
C TRP A 87 -22.09 -5.97 -1.09
N SER A 88 -22.86 -6.38 -0.09
CA SER A 88 -24.30 -6.65 -0.17
C SER A 88 -24.66 -7.71 -1.22
N THR A 89 -23.93 -8.82 -1.23
CA THR A 89 -24.11 -9.92 -2.18
C THR A 89 -23.90 -11.29 -1.53
N LEU A 90 -24.62 -12.31 -2.01
CA LEU A 90 -24.37 -13.72 -1.69
C LEU A 90 -23.67 -14.46 -2.83
N SER A 91 -23.36 -13.76 -3.92
CA SER A 91 -22.64 -14.30 -5.08
C SER A 91 -21.52 -13.34 -5.48
N PRO A 92 -20.46 -13.23 -4.65
CA PRO A 92 -19.36 -12.31 -4.93
C PRO A 92 -18.52 -12.78 -6.11
N THR A 93 -18.03 -11.82 -6.88
CA THR A 93 -16.98 -12.00 -7.88
C THR A 93 -15.74 -11.25 -7.40
N TRP A 94 -14.62 -11.96 -7.23
CA TRP A 94 -13.37 -11.36 -6.78
C TRP A 94 -12.33 -11.28 -7.89
N ASP A 95 -12.27 -12.29 -8.76
CA ASP A 95 -11.26 -12.44 -9.82
C ASP A 95 -9.83 -12.12 -9.37
N ALA A 96 -9.51 -12.50 -8.13
CA ALA A 96 -8.28 -12.11 -7.47
C ALA A 96 -7.19 -13.19 -7.65
N LYS A 97 -6.02 -12.78 -8.12
CA LYS A 97 -4.89 -13.66 -8.42
C LYS A 97 -3.90 -13.73 -7.26
N TRP A 98 -3.38 -14.92 -6.97
CA TRP A 98 -2.26 -15.12 -6.06
C TRP A 98 -1.20 -16.02 -6.71
N GLU A 99 0.04 -15.54 -6.79
CA GLU A 99 1.17 -16.25 -7.36
C GLU A 99 2.09 -16.74 -6.24
N LEU A 100 2.19 -18.06 -6.14
CA LEU A 100 3.00 -18.79 -5.18
C LEU A 100 4.16 -19.47 -5.88
N VAL A 101 5.28 -19.57 -5.18
CA VAL A 101 6.49 -20.22 -5.71
C VAL A 101 7.10 -21.16 -4.70
N ASN A 102 7.75 -22.19 -5.23
CA ASN A 102 8.51 -23.17 -4.45
C ASN A 102 7.66 -23.84 -3.35
N VAL A 103 6.41 -24.18 -3.69
CA VAL A 103 5.45 -24.85 -2.80
C VAL A 103 5.71 -26.37 -2.77
N PRO A 104 5.97 -26.97 -1.61
CA PRO A 104 6.11 -28.42 -1.46
C PRO A 104 4.89 -29.19 -1.93
N GLU A 105 5.13 -30.41 -2.41
CA GLU A 105 4.07 -31.37 -2.76
C GLU A 105 3.12 -31.61 -1.57
N GLU A 106 1.83 -31.75 -1.86
CA GLU A 106 0.76 -32.00 -0.88
C GLU A 106 0.58 -30.87 0.17
N THR A 107 0.99 -29.64 -0.14
CA THR A 107 0.74 -28.48 0.72
C THR A 107 -0.76 -28.16 0.75
N VAL A 108 -1.33 -27.96 1.93
CA VAL A 108 -2.75 -27.60 2.08
C VAL A 108 -2.92 -26.08 2.01
N LEU A 109 -3.77 -25.62 1.09
CA LEU A 109 -4.30 -24.27 1.03
C LEU A 109 -5.60 -24.20 1.84
N ASP A 110 -5.56 -23.49 2.96
CA ASP A 110 -6.75 -23.17 3.74
C ASP A 110 -7.47 -21.98 3.11
N ILE A 111 -8.78 -22.11 2.85
CA ILE A 111 -9.62 -21.09 2.23
C ILE A 111 -10.77 -20.76 3.19
N LEU A 112 -10.85 -19.52 3.64
CA LEU A 112 -11.86 -19.06 4.58
C LEU A 112 -12.67 -17.94 3.93
N ILE A 113 -14.00 -18.02 4.02
CA ILE A 113 -14.90 -16.94 3.63
C ILE A 113 -15.42 -16.26 4.89
N LYS A 114 -15.34 -14.93 4.90
CA LYS A 114 -15.76 -14.09 6.00
C LYS A 114 -16.66 -12.97 5.52
N ASP A 115 -17.48 -12.48 6.43
CA ASP A 115 -18.37 -11.35 6.27
C ASP A 115 -17.71 -10.09 6.85
N LYS A 116 -17.67 -9.02 6.07
CA LYS A 116 -17.09 -7.76 6.53
C LYS A 116 -18.05 -7.00 7.45
N ASP A 117 -17.71 -6.90 8.71
CA ASP A 117 -18.45 -6.12 9.69
C ASP A 117 -17.85 -4.71 9.85
N LYS A 118 -18.70 -3.67 9.84
CA LYS A 118 -18.22 -2.27 9.95
C LYS A 118 -17.79 -1.86 11.35
N MET A 119 -18.42 -2.44 12.37
CA MET A 119 -18.29 -2.01 13.77
C MET A 119 -17.98 -3.17 14.73
N LYS A 120 -17.84 -4.39 14.21
CA LYS A 120 -17.61 -5.62 14.97
C LYS A 120 -16.50 -6.43 14.32
N ALA A 121 -16.08 -7.50 14.99
CA ALA A 121 -15.20 -8.48 14.37
C ALA A 121 -15.93 -9.14 13.18
N ASP A 122 -15.19 -9.35 12.09
CA ASP A 122 -15.70 -9.97 10.87
C ASP A 122 -16.19 -11.41 11.16
N THR A 123 -17.37 -11.76 10.64
CA THR A 123 -18.04 -13.04 10.93
C THR A 123 -17.56 -14.14 9.99
N SER A 124 -17.21 -15.32 10.51
CA SER A 124 -16.87 -16.47 9.66
C SER A 124 -18.12 -17.04 8.97
N LEU A 125 -18.10 -17.13 7.65
CA LEU A 125 -19.20 -17.69 6.85
C LEU A 125 -18.97 -19.17 6.53
N GLY A 126 -17.71 -19.60 6.45
CA GLY A 126 -17.33 -20.99 6.28
C GLY A 126 -15.92 -21.13 5.73
N ALA A 127 -15.51 -22.36 5.48
CA ALA A 127 -14.18 -22.66 4.97
C ALA A 127 -14.17 -23.89 4.06
N ASN A 128 -13.10 -24.05 3.31
CA ASN A 128 -12.72 -25.30 2.66
C ASN A 128 -11.19 -25.36 2.52
N LYS A 129 -10.66 -26.48 2.04
CA LYS A 129 -9.24 -26.71 1.81
C LYS A 129 -9.04 -27.20 0.38
N LEU A 130 -7.90 -26.83 -0.21
CA LEU A 130 -7.42 -27.37 -1.49
C LEU A 130 -6.02 -27.91 -1.30
N VAL A 131 -5.74 -29.12 -1.78
CA VAL A 131 -4.40 -29.70 -1.72
C VAL A 131 -3.62 -29.30 -2.97
N LEU A 132 -2.54 -28.55 -2.77
CA LEU A 132 -1.62 -28.10 -3.82
C LEU A 132 -0.59 -29.20 -4.08
N SER A 133 -0.72 -29.87 -5.23
CA SER A 133 0.17 -30.95 -5.62
C SER A 133 0.27 -31.12 -7.14
N SER A 134 1.03 -32.11 -7.57
CA SER A 134 1.19 -32.50 -8.97
C SER A 134 -0.11 -32.80 -9.71
N LYS A 135 -1.18 -33.15 -8.99
CA LYS A 135 -2.52 -33.31 -9.57
C LYS A 135 -3.08 -32.02 -10.13
N LEU A 136 -2.53 -30.88 -9.72
CA LEU A 136 -2.90 -29.54 -10.19
C LEU A 136 -1.93 -29.01 -11.25
N GLU A 137 -1.14 -29.88 -11.89
CA GLU A 137 -0.32 -29.50 -13.04
C GLU A 137 -1.20 -28.99 -14.20
N GLY A 138 -0.75 -27.91 -14.84
CA GLY A 138 -1.54 -27.19 -15.83
C GLY A 138 -2.72 -26.46 -15.20
N THR A 139 -3.64 -25.97 -16.04
CA THR A 139 -4.81 -25.22 -15.57
C THR A 139 -5.95 -26.17 -15.20
N GLN A 140 -6.50 -25.98 -13.99
CA GLN A 140 -7.62 -26.74 -13.44
C GLN A 140 -8.67 -25.79 -12.84
N GLU A 141 -9.93 -26.19 -12.91
CA GLU A 141 -11.08 -25.49 -12.32
C GLU A 141 -11.63 -26.29 -11.14
N HIS A 142 -11.93 -25.59 -10.04
CA HIS A 142 -12.39 -26.18 -8.79
C HIS A 142 -13.69 -25.53 -8.34
N VAL A 143 -14.63 -26.38 -7.92
CA VAL A 143 -15.84 -25.97 -7.22
C VAL A 143 -15.78 -26.56 -5.82
N LEU A 144 -15.64 -25.69 -4.82
CA LEU A 144 -15.44 -26.08 -3.43
C LEU A 144 -16.68 -25.72 -2.61
N ASP A 145 -17.31 -26.67 -1.93
CA ASP A 145 -18.44 -26.38 -1.07
C ASP A 145 -18.01 -25.53 0.14
N ILE A 146 -18.83 -24.59 0.57
CA ILE A 146 -18.54 -23.81 1.77
C ILE A 146 -19.01 -24.60 2.98
N ILE A 147 -18.07 -25.06 3.81
CA ILE A 147 -18.35 -25.83 5.03
C ILE A 147 -18.49 -24.85 6.20
N ARG A 148 -19.67 -24.80 6.81
CA ARG A 148 -19.98 -23.95 7.96
C ARG A 148 -19.43 -24.57 9.25
N ALA A 149 -19.38 -23.76 10.31
CA ALA A 149 -18.94 -24.21 11.63
C ALA A 149 -19.81 -25.35 12.23
N ASP A 150 -21.08 -25.47 11.82
CA ASP A 150 -21.97 -26.57 12.22
C ASP A 150 -21.80 -27.84 11.35
N GLY A 151 -20.83 -27.85 10.44
CA GLY A 151 -20.54 -28.95 9.51
C GLY A 151 -21.45 -29.02 8.29
N ARG A 152 -22.47 -28.15 8.18
CA ARG A 152 -23.34 -28.12 7.00
C ARG A 152 -22.67 -27.40 5.84
N THR A 153 -22.97 -27.83 4.63
CA THR A 153 -22.55 -27.13 3.41
C THR A 153 -23.59 -26.11 2.97
N GLN A 154 -23.14 -24.93 2.55
CA GLN A 154 -24.02 -23.91 1.99
C GLN A 154 -23.27 -22.99 1.02
N GLY A 155 -23.57 -23.11 -0.27
CA GLY A 155 -22.92 -22.33 -1.32
C GLY A 155 -21.57 -22.93 -1.73
N GLN A 156 -20.96 -22.32 -2.73
CA GLN A 156 -19.77 -22.84 -3.41
C GLN A 156 -18.78 -21.73 -3.75
N ILE A 157 -17.49 -22.06 -3.71
CA ILE A 157 -16.36 -21.23 -4.09
C ILE A 157 -15.84 -21.72 -5.43
N PHE A 158 -15.57 -20.80 -6.35
CA PHE A 158 -14.97 -21.08 -7.66
C PHE A 158 -13.51 -20.65 -7.66
N VAL A 159 -12.61 -21.60 -7.89
CA VAL A 159 -11.16 -21.37 -7.87
C VAL A 159 -10.56 -21.99 -9.14
N GLN A 160 -9.67 -21.25 -9.80
CA GLN A 160 -8.84 -21.79 -10.88
C GLN A 160 -7.40 -21.86 -10.39
N THR A 161 -6.72 -22.97 -10.66
CA THR A 161 -5.28 -23.12 -10.37
C THR A 161 -4.52 -23.37 -11.65
N THR A 162 -3.28 -22.88 -11.74
CA THR A 162 -2.31 -23.29 -12.77
C THR A 162 -1.01 -23.68 -12.09
N GLY A 163 -0.68 -24.97 -12.11
CA GLY A 163 0.52 -25.52 -11.48
C GLY A 163 1.64 -25.81 -12.49
N THR A 164 2.87 -25.45 -12.15
CA THR A 164 4.07 -25.76 -12.93
C THR A 164 5.24 -26.13 -12.01
N ARG A 165 6.20 -26.91 -12.50
CA ARG A 165 7.40 -27.24 -11.70
C ARG A 165 8.25 -26.00 -11.44
N THR A 166 8.63 -25.80 -10.18
CA THR A 166 9.52 -24.71 -9.79
C THR A 166 10.90 -24.87 -10.41
N HIS A 167 11.42 -23.78 -10.97
CA HIS A 167 12.74 -23.73 -11.60
C HIS A 167 13.45 -22.39 -11.33
N GLY A 168 14.74 -22.32 -11.66
CA GLY A 168 15.54 -21.10 -11.56
C GLY A 168 15.75 -20.63 -10.11
N LYS A 169 15.77 -19.30 -9.89
CA LYS A 169 16.03 -18.71 -8.56
C LYS A 169 14.99 -19.11 -7.50
N ALA A 170 13.74 -19.34 -7.90
CA ALA A 170 12.68 -19.76 -6.99
C ALA A 170 12.95 -21.15 -6.38
N ALA A 171 13.58 -22.06 -7.14
CA ALA A 171 13.94 -23.40 -6.68
C ALA A 171 14.99 -23.40 -5.56
N LEU A 172 15.71 -22.29 -5.39
CA LEU A 172 16.73 -22.10 -4.36
C LEU A 172 16.16 -21.54 -3.04
N LEU A 173 14.88 -21.18 -3.01
CA LEU A 173 14.27 -20.63 -1.80
C LEU A 173 14.20 -21.71 -0.71
N PRO A 174 14.48 -21.37 0.56
CA PRO A 174 14.46 -22.34 1.66
C PRO A 174 13.04 -22.73 2.09
N LYS A 175 12.03 -21.91 1.75
CA LYS A 175 10.61 -22.09 2.07
C LYS A 175 9.74 -21.60 0.91
N PRO A 176 8.44 -21.95 0.87
CA PRO A 176 7.49 -21.36 -0.07
C PRO A 176 7.50 -19.84 0.02
N SER A 177 7.19 -19.18 -1.09
CA SER A 177 7.05 -17.74 -1.12
C SER A 177 5.96 -17.31 -2.08
N THR A 178 5.75 -16.00 -2.21
CA THR A 178 4.78 -15.41 -3.14
C THR A 178 5.46 -14.36 -4.02
N LYS A 179 5.00 -14.25 -5.26
CA LYS A 179 5.41 -13.20 -6.21
C LYS A 179 4.42 -12.03 -6.26
N GLY A 180 3.39 -12.05 -5.41
CA GLY A 180 2.27 -11.12 -5.47
C GLY A 180 1.12 -11.65 -6.32
N PRO A 181 0.36 -10.79 -7.02
CA PRO A 181 0.45 -9.31 -7.02
C PRO A 181 0.09 -8.67 -5.67
N VAL A 182 0.58 -7.44 -5.44
CA VAL A 182 0.30 -6.68 -4.22
C VAL A 182 -1.17 -6.27 -4.19
N CYS A 183 -1.91 -6.74 -3.19
CA CYS A 183 -3.28 -6.31 -2.98
C CYS A 183 -3.32 -4.92 -2.32
N PHE A 184 -4.23 -4.06 -2.77
CA PHE A 184 -4.48 -2.77 -2.12
C PHE A 184 -5.93 -2.53 -1.75
N SER A 185 -6.13 -1.59 -0.83
CA SER A 185 -7.40 -0.90 -0.66
C SER A 185 -7.21 0.61 -0.68
N ARG A 186 -7.99 1.30 -1.52
CA ARG A 186 -8.07 2.76 -1.56
C ARG A 186 -9.37 3.21 -0.90
N HIS A 187 -9.24 4.11 0.05
CA HIS A 187 -10.34 4.62 0.87
C HIS A 187 -10.56 6.09 0.54
N THR A 188 -11.81 6.43 0.25
CA THR A 188 -12.20 7.80 -0.11
C THR A 188 -12.89 8.48 1.07
N SER A 189 -12.35 9.62 1.50
CA SER A 189 -12.94 10.45 2.56
C SER A 189 -13.44 11.77 1.99
N TYR A 190 -14.73 12.07 2.20
CA TYR A 190 -15.41 13.27 1.68
C TYR A 190 -15.54 14.40 2.70
N ALA A 191 -15.44 14.13 4.01
CA ALA A 191 -15.57 15.15 5.05
C ALA A 191 -14.43 16.19 5.00
N ALA A 192 -13.30 15.84 4.39
CA ALA A 192 -12.22 16.75 4.02
C ALA A 192 -12.70 17.96 3.21
N GLY A 193 -13.70 17.76 2.34
CA GLY A 193 -14.15 18.80 1.42
C GLY A 193 -15.16 19.78 1.96
N VAL A 194 -15.92 19.39 2.98
CA VAL A 194 -17.00 20.22 3.53
C VAL A 194 -16.42 21.39 4.33
N LEU A 195 -15.23 21.23 4.92
CA LEU A 195 -14.53 22.27 5.67
C LEU A 195 -13.88 23.33 4.76
N THR A 196 -13.65 23.04 3.47
CA THR A 196 -12.84 23.89 2.57
C THR A 196 -13.58 24.52 1.38
N ARG A 197 -14.88 24.25 1.19
CA ARG A 197 -15.80 24.93 0.23
C ARG A 197 -15.40 25.01 -1.26
N GLU A 198 -14.37 24.33 -1.77
CA GLU A 198 -14.19 24.07 -3.21
C GLU A 198 -14.94 22.80 -3.71
N LYS A 199 -15.03 22.63 -5.03
CA LYS A 199 -16.00 21.75 -5.71
C LYS A 199 -15.52 20.31 -6.02
N LYS A 200 -14.36 19.87 -5.54
CA LYS A 200 -13.90 18.47 -5.67
C LYS A 200 -12.98 18.12 -4.49
N TYR A 201 -13.40 17.23 -3.60
CA TYR A 201 -12.58 16.88 -2.43
C TYR A 201 -12.78 15.44 -1.98
N GLU A 202 -12.38 14.56 -2.87
CA GLU A 202 -12.07 13.21 -2.48
C GLU A 202 -10.64 13.20 -1.94
N PHE A 203 -10.49 12.81 -0.69
CA PHE A 203 -9.18 12.52 -0.13
C PHE A 203 -8.97 11.00 -0.11
N TYR A 204 -7.80 10.57 -0.57
CA TYR A 204 -7.46 9.15 -0.67
C TYR A 204 -6.41 8.71 0.35
N THR A 205 -6.77 7.68 1.10
CA THR A 205 -5.86 6.87 1.92
C THR A 205 -5.71 5.50 1.31
N TYR A 206 -4.50 4.96 1.38
CA TYR A 206 -4.15 3.71 0.74
C TYR A 206 -3.55 2.74 1.74
N ARG A 207 -3.89 1.47 1.58
CA ARG A 207 -3.24 0.34 2.24
C ARG A 207 -2.69 -0.60 1.17
N LEU A 208 -1.40 -0.92 1.22
CA LEU A 208 -0.79 -2.01 0.44
C LEU A 208 -0.49 -3.19 1.36
N ARG A 209 -0.87 -4.38 0.92
CA ARG A 209 -0.43 -5.63 1.54
C ARG A 209 0.88 -6.06 0.87
N LEU A 210 1.98 -5.46 1.31
CA LEU A 210 3.33 -5.82 0.86
C LEU A 210 3.68 -7.22 1.38
N TYR A 211 4.22 -8.06 0.51
CA TYR A 211 4.78 -9.36 0.87
C TYR A 211 6.22 -9.23 1.35
N HIS A 212 6.72 -10.29 1.99
CA HIS A 212 8.10 -10.41 2.51
C HIS A 212 8.45 -9.49 3.68
N LEU A 213 7.48 -8.77 4.26
CA LEU A 213 7.72 -7.87 5.40
C LEU A 213 8.43 -8.60 6.54
N LEU A 214 7.92 -9.76 6.95
CA LEU A 214 8.51 -10.55 8.04
C LEU A 214 9.80 -11.26 7.63
N ASP A 215 9.95 -11.62 6.34
CA ASP A 215 11.20 -12.19 5.83
C ASP A 215 12.37 -11.18 5.91
N VAL A 216 12.07 -9.88 5.76
CA VAL A 216 13.08 -8.81 5.73
C VAL A 216 13.27 -8.13 7.09
N PHE A 217 12.18 -7.87 7.82
CA PHE A 217 12.22 -7.19 9.12
C PHE A 217 12.28 -8.14 10.31
N GLY A 218 12.06 -9.44 10.09
CA GLY A 218 11.91 -10.43 11.15
C GLY A 218 10.50 -10.45 11.73
N THR A 219 10.25 -11.40 12.65
CA THR A 219 8.96 -11.59 13.31
C THR A 219 8.89 -10.99 14.71
N ASP A 220 10.04 -10.71 15.34
CA ASP A 220 10.12 -10.15 16.69
C ASP A 220 9.82 -8.64 16.68
N PRO A 221 8.67 -8.21 17.24
CA PRO A 221 8.31 -6.79 17.26
C PRO A 221 9.26 -5.90 18.06
N HIS A 222 10.05 -6.46 18.97
CA HIS A 222 11.05 -5.69 19.73
C HIS A 222 12.23 -5.22 18.87
N LEU A 223 12.41 -5.82 17.69
CA LEU A 223 13.42 -5.42 16.72
C LEU A 223 12.92 -4.33 15.75
N TYR A 224 11.63 -3.99 15.81
CA TYR A 224 11.06 -2.92 15.00
C TYR A 224 11.43 -1.53 15.55
N GLN A 225 11.24 -0.51 14.71
CA GLN A 225 11.51 0.87 15.09
C GLN A 225 10.48 1.36 16.11
N HIS A 226 10.94 1.55 17.35
CA HIS A 226 10.17 2.21 18.39
C HIS A 226 9.95 3.70 18.09
N TRP A 227 8.93 4.32 18.67
CA TRP A 227 8.70 5.77 18.54
C TRP A 227 9.89 6.58 19.06
N ASN A 228 10.10 7.77 18.48
CA ASN A 228 11.23 8.63 18.75
C ASN A 228 11.10 9.28 20.15
N THR A 229 11.80 8.73 21.13
CA THR A 229 11.79 9.19 22.53
C THR A 229 12.45 10.55 22.72
N GLU A 230 13.17 11.07 21.73
CA GLU A 230 13.83 12.38 21.78
C GLU A 230 12.97 13.50 21.19
N TYR A 231 11.90 13.16 20.46
CA TYR A 231 11.04 14.14 19.80
C TYR A 231 9.84 14.54 20.65
N ASP A 232 9.73 15.83 20.98
CA ASP A 232 8.69 16.33 21.90
C ASP A 232 7.26 16.07 21.42
N ALA A 233 6.98 16.13 20.11
CA ALA A 233 5.64 15.81 19.63
C ALA A 233 5.33 14.30 19.76
N ALA A 234 6.33 13.43 19.60
CA ALA A 234 6.16 12.00 19.87
C ALA A 234 5.99 11.71 21.36
N LYS A 235 6.74 12.39 22.24
CA LYS A 235 6.56 12.33 23.70
C LYS A 235 5.14 12.73 24.12
N LYS A 236 4.55 13.75 23.48
CA LYS A 236 3.15 14.13 23.73
C LYS A 236 2.18 13.01 23.35
N ILE A 237 2.40 12.35 22.21
CA ILE A 237 1.54 11.26 21.73
C ILE A 237 1.67 10.02 22.63
N PHE A 238 2.89 9.59 22.93
CA PHE A 238 3.17 8.31 23.60
C PHE A 238 3.44 8.44 25.09
N GLY A 239 3.35 9.66 25.65
CA GLY A 239 3.47 9.89 27.07
C GLY A 239 2.42 9.11 27.87
N ASP A 240 2.86 8.57 28.99
CA ASP A 240 2.00 7.83 29.91
C ASP A 240 1.24 8.79 30.84
N ASN A 241 0.35 9.57 30.23
CA ASN A 241 -0.50 10.54 30.92
C ASN A 241 -1.85 10.69 30.19
N LEU A 242 -2.77 11.48 30.78
CA LEU A 242 -4.11 11.70 30.23
C LEU A 242 -4.09 12.39 28.87
N GLU A 243 -3.19 13.36 28.68
CA GLU A 243 -3.02 14.07 27.41
C GLU A 243 -2.63 13.09 26.29
N GLY A 244 -1.58 12.30 26.49
CA GLY A 244 -1.14 11.30 25.53
C GLY A 244 -2.21 10.24 25.26
N THR A 245 -2.95 9.81 26.29
CA THR A 245 -4.08 8.90 26.11
C THR A 245 -5.16 9.49 25.20
N ASN A 246 -5.52 10.76 25.41
CA ASN A 246 -6.50 11.45 24.57
C ASN A 246 -6.01 11.61 23.12
N ILE A 247 -4.73 11.95 22.94
CA ILE A 247 -4.11 12.04 21.61
C ILE A 247 -4.15 10.68 20.90
N ARG A 248 -3.77 9.59 21.57
CA ARG A 248 -3.83 8.23 21.01
C ARG A 248 -5.26 7.81 20.65
N ASN A 249 -6.25 8.18 21.45
CA ASN A 249 -7.66 7.92 21.14
C ASN A 249 -8.15 8.70 19.90
N ALA A 250 -7.72 9.95 19.75
CA ALA A 250 -7.99 10.75 18.56
C ALA A 250 -7.33 10.14 17.32
N LEU A 251 -6.05 9.77 17.38
CA LEU A 251 -5.32 9.15 16.28
C LEU A 251 -5.97 7.84 15.82
N HIS A 252 -6.44 7.01 16.75
CA HIS A 252 -7.17 5.80 16.41
C HIS A 252 -8.52 6.06 15.76
N SER A 253 -9.25 7.05 16.25
CA SER A 253 -10.52 7.47 15.65
C SER A 253 -10.31 7.98 14.22
N GLN A 254 -9.24 8.77 14.01
CA GLN A 254 -8.81 9.23 12.69
C GLN A 254 -8.43 8.06 11.77
N HIS A 255 -7.60 7.13 12.24
CA HIS A 255 -7.24 5.92 11.48
C HIS A 255 -8.48 5.11 11.08
N GLY A 256 -9.37 4.82 12.04
CA GLY A 256 -10.60 4.07 11.80
C GLY A 256 -11.63 4.79 10.94
N TYR A 257 -11.56 6.12 10.84
CA TYR A 257 -12.34 6.89 9.87
C TYR A 257 -11.73 6.76 8.46
N LEU A 258 -10.43 6.97 8.34
CA LEU A 258 -9.72 7.04 7.07
C LEU A 258 -9.51 5.69 6.37
N TYR A 259 -9.33 4.62 7.14
CA TYR A 259 -9.14 3.27 6.62
C TYR A 259 -10.39 2.41 6.75
N ARG A 260 -11.56 3.05 6.92
CA ARG A 260 -12.82 2.34 7.00
C ARG A 260 -13.12 1.65 5.68
N HIS A 261 -13.42 0.36 5.75
CA HIS A 261 -13.94 -0.39 4.62
C HIS A 261 -15.43 -0.07 4.45
N GLY A 262 -15.83 0.32 3.25
CA GLY A 262 -17.19 0.62 2.89
C GLY A 262 -17.43 0.47 1.39
N ARG A 263 -18.65 0.76 0.94
CA ARG A 263 -19.06 0.63 -0.48
C ARG A 263 -18.25 1.50 -1.44
N ASN A 264 -17.57 2.53 -0.93
CA ASN A 264 -16.68 3.41 -1.70
C ASN A 264 -15.20 2.99 -1.61
N THR A 265 -14.88 1.92 -0.89
CA THR A 265 -13.53 1.35 -0.88
C THR A 265 -13.29 0.62 -2.19
N VAL A 266 -12.21 0.99 -2.88
CA VAL A 266 -11.73 0.27 -4.06
C VAL A 266 -10.72 -0.77 -3.61
N TYR A 267 -10.88 -2.00 -4.10
CA TYR A 267 -9.93 -3.08 -3.91
C TYR A 267 -9.46 -3.56 -5.27
N ASP A 268 -8.16 -3.76 -5.41
CA ASP A 268 -7.60 -4.37 -6.60
C ASP A 268 -6.17 -4.85 -6.30
N GLN A 269 -5.45 -5.28 -7.33
CA GLN A 269 -4.10 -5.81 -7.26
C GLN A 269 -3.14 -5.04 -8.16
N LEU A 270 -1.86 -5.02 -7.77
CA LEU A 270 -0.78 -4.38 -8.51
C LEU A 270 0.28 -5.44 -8.82
N SER A 271 0.40 -5.82 -10.08
CA SER A 271 1.45 -6.68 -10.63
C SER A 271 2.68 -5.90 -11.08
N THR A 272 2.54 -4.62 -11.43
CA THR A 272 3.61 -3.81 -12.03
C THR A 272 3.76 -2.44 -11.40
N ALA A 273 4.94 -1.84 -11.55
CA ALA A 273 5.19 -0.45 -11.19
C ALA A 273 4.25 0.51 -11.94
N SER A 274 3.84 0.15 -13.17
CA SER A 274 2.90 0.94 -13.96
C SER A 274 1.51 1.00 -13.35
N GLU A 275 0.96 -0.13 -12.91
CA GLU A 275 -0.33 -0.17 -12.22
C GLU A 275 -0.27 0.62 -10.92
N PHE A 276 0.84 0.54 -10.17
CA PHE A 276 0.99 1.33 -8.95
C PHE A 276 1.03 2.83 -9.24
N GLY A 277 1.75 3.25 -10.28
CA GLY A 277 1.75 4.65 -10.72
C GLY A 277 0.38 5.14 -11.17
N MET A 278 -0.39 4.29 -11.86
CA MET A 278 -1.76 4.62 -12.28
C MET A 278 -2.73 4.69 -11.10
N LEU A 279 -2.56 3.85 -10.07
CA LEU A 279 -3.34 3.96 -8.84
C LEU A 279 -3.14 5.33 -8.17
N LEU A 280 -1.90 5.81 -8.12
CA LEU A 280 -1.57 7.08 -7.45
C LEU A 280 -1.86 8.32 -8.30
N HIS A 281 -1.64 8.23 -9.62
CA HIS A 281 -1.58 9.40 -10.49
C HIS A 281 -2.52 9.34 -11.69
N GLY A 282 -3.26 8.25 -11.91
CA GLY A 282 -4.10 8.07 -13.11
C GLY A 282 -5.08 9.21 -13.35
N ASP A 283 -5.80 9.65 -12.31
CA ASP A 283 -6.72 10.79 -12.42
C ASP A 283 -5.97 12.11 -12.71
N ARG A 284 -4.76 12.29 -12.16
CA ARG A 284 -3.94 13.50 -12.40
C ARG A 284 -3.48 13.53 -13.85
N LEU A 285 -2.86 12.46 -14.32
CA LEU A 285 -2.34 12.34 -15.69
C LEU A 285 -3.45 12.39 -16.75
N LYS A 286 -4.67 11.93 -16.43
CA LYS A 286 -5.82 12.08 -17.31
C LYS A 286 -6.25 13.54 -17.47
N ASN A 287 -6.16 14.34 -16.41
CA ASN A 287 -6.55 15.75 -16.43
C ASN A 287 -5.44 16.66 -16.96
N ASP A 288 -4.19 16.33 -16.64
CA ASP A 288 -2.98 17.03 -17.07
C ASP A 288 -1.88 16.00 -17.34
N PRO A 289 -1.70 15.59 -18.62
CA PRO A 289 -0.67 14.63 -19.01
C PRO A 289 0.75 15.06 -18.68
N ASP A 290 1.00 16.37 -18.58
CA ASP A 290 2.31 16.97 -18.33
C ASP A 290 2.52 17.30 -16.83
N GLN A 291 1.62 16.82 -15.96
CA GLN A 291 1.69 17.07 -14.51
C GLN A 291 3.02 16.54 -13.95
N ASP A 292 3.80 17.45 -13.36
CA ASP A 292 5.08 17.11 -12.73
C ASP A 292 4.86 16.29 -11.46
N LEU A 293 4.84 14.96 -11.59
CA LEU A 293 4.58 14.03 -10.48
C LEU A 293 5.67 14.12 -9.40
N LYS A 294 6.85 14.62 -9.74
CA LYS A 294 7.97 14.82 -8.80
C LYS A 294 7.62 15.80 -7.69
N THR A 295 6.57 16.62 -7.82
CA THR A 295 6.12 17.53 -6.76
C THR A 295 5.27 16.84 -5.69
N ILE A 296 4.66 15.69 -6.01
CA ILE A 296 3.70 15.01 -5.13
C ILE A 296 4.44 14.18 -4.08
N VAL A 297 4.09 14.38 -2.82
CA VAL A 297 4.69 13.69 -1.67
C VAL A 297 3.64 12.86 -0.97
N PHE A 298 4.01 11.68 -0.50
CA PHE A 298 3.18 10.83 0.33
C PHE A 298 3.84 10.62 1.69
N THR A 299 3.04 10.57 2.76
CA THR A 299 3.48 10.14 4.10
C THR A 299 3.08 8.70 4.31
N TYR A 300 3.95 7.85 4.87
CA TYR A 300 3.66 6.44 5.07
C TYR A 300 4.15 5.87 6.42
N SER A 301 3.49 4.80 6.84
CA SER A 301 3.95 3.92 7.92
C SER A 301 3.78 2.45 7.51
N ILE A 302 4.82 1.65 7.72
CA ILE A 302 4.83 0.19 7.49
C ILE A 302 4.71 -0.50 8.85
N VAL A 303 3.69 -1.34 8.98
CA VAL A 303 3.42 -2.20 10.14
C VAL A 303 3.27 -3.65 9.64
N PRO A 304 3.24 -4.67 10.50
CA PRO A 304 3.11 -6.07 10.05
C PRO A 304 1.94 -6.34 9.12
N LYS A 305 0.87 -5.52 9.19
CA LYS A 305 -0.33 -5.64 8.35
C LYS A 305 -0.21 -5.01 6.96
N GLY A 306 0.91 -4.39 6.63
CA GLY A 306 1.17 -3.71 5.38
C GLY A 306 1.60 -2.25 5.53
N MET A 307 1.66 -1.55 4.39
CA MET A 307 1.96 -0.13 4.31
C MET A 307 0.67 0.69 4.26
N TYR A 308 0.59 1.70 5.12
CA TYR A 308 -0.52 2.65 5.18
C TYR A 308 0.02 4.03 4.83
N PHE A 309 -0.57 4.69 3.85
CA PHE A 309 -0.07 5.98 3.39
C PHE A 309 -1.14 6.87 2.78
N SER A 310 -0.77 8.13 2.58
CA SER A 310 -1.57 9.11 1.85
C SER A 310 -0.75 10.31 1.40
N GLU A 311 -1.33 11.15 0.53
CA GLU A 311 -0.66 12.36 0.04
C GLU A 311 -0.46 13.39 1.16
N THR A 312 0.78 13.87 1.29
CA THR A 312 1.21 14.92 2.20
C THR A 312 0.77 16.29 1.68
N GLY A 313 0.40 17.19 2.59
CA GLY A 313 0.16 18.60 2.25
C GLY A 313 -1.29 18.92 1.85
N THR A 314 -2.16 17.93 1.81
CA THR A 314 -3.61 18.16 1.67
C THR A 314 -4.15 18.94 2.88
N ALA A 315 -5.00 19.95 2.63
CA ALA A 315 -5.52 20.85 3.67
C ALA A 315 -6.17 20.08 4.84
N PHE A 316 -6.80 18.95 4.53
CA PHE A 316 -7.42 18.07 5.53
C PHE A 316 -6.42 17.48 6.54
N PHE A 317 -5.14 17.27 6.18
CA PHE A 317 -4.14 16.72 7.11
C PHE A 317 -3.38 17.78 7.91
N GLN A 318 -3.64 19.07 7.70
CA GLN A 318 -2.98 20.12 8.48
C GLN A 318 -3.39 20.05 9.97
N ASP A 319 -4.61 19.60 10.25
CA ASP A 319 -5.13 19.45 11.61
C ASP A 319 -4.71 18.13 12.31
N PHE A 320 -3.96 17.26 11.62
CA PHE A 320 -3.56 15.98 12.18
C PHE A 320 -2.31 16.13 13.06
N MET A 321 -2.38 15.63 14.29
CA MET A 321 -1.31 15.75 15.29
C MET A 321 -0.03 14.99 14.88
N SER A 322 -0.17 13.82 14.27
CA SER A 322 0.93 13.10 13.61
C SER A 322 0.38 12.20 12.52
N LYS A 323 0.80 12.45 11.28
CA LYS A 323 0.42 11.66 10.10
C LYS A 323 0.98 10.24 10.21
N HIS A 324 2.25 10.08 10.60
CA HIS A 324 2.89 8.77 10.78
C HIS A 324 2.21 7.95 11.87
N ALA A 325 1.93 8.54 13.04
CA ALA A 325 1.24 7.84 14.13
C ALA A 325 -0.20 7.48 13.73
N MET A 326 -0.87 8.34 12.98
CA MET A 326 -2.21 8.04 12.45
C MET A 326 -2.17 6.86 11.47
N HIS A 327 -1.24 6.85 10.50
CA HIS A 327 -1.09 5.73 9.55
C HIS A 327 -0.75 4.42 10.27
N ALA A 328 0.06 4.48 11.32
CA ALA A 328 0.42 3.34 12.15
C ALA A 328 -0.66 2.94 13.17
N ASN A 329 -1.82 3.62 13.20
CA ASN A 329 -2.86 3.40 14.20
C ASN A 329 -2.29 3.42 15.63
N ARG A 330 -1.57 4.49 15.98
CA ARG A 330 -0.92 4.73 17.29
C ARG A 330 -0.02 3.58 17.79
N ALA A 331 0.53 2.76 16.88
CA ALA A 331 1.49 1.73 17.27
C ALA A 331 2.74 2.38 17.89
N THR A 332 3.23 1.79 18.98
CA THR A 332 4.49 2.19 19.63
C THR A 332 5.70 1.81 18.80
N GLU A 333 5.58 0.75 18.00
CA GLU A 333 6.60 0.27 17.08
C GLU A 333 6.07 0.19 15.63
N VAL A 334 6.93 0.51 14.67
CA VAL A 334 6.69 0.35 13.24
C VAL A 334 7.86 -0.37 12.59
N MET A 335 7.62 -1.13 11.52
CA MET A 335 8.73 -1.69 10.74
C MET A 335 9.53 -0.56 10.07
N PHE A 336 8.83 0.43 9.53
CA PHE A 336 9.45 1.62 8.94
C PHE A 336 8.43 2.75 8.76
N SER A 337 8.87 4.00 8.58
CA SER A 337 7.99 5.13 8.26
C SER A 337 8.78 6.32 7.71
N GLY A 338 8.14 7.17 6.92
CA GLY A 338 8.79 8.32 6.31
C GLY A 338 7.91 9.03 5.30
N GLU A 339 8.54 9.61 4.28
CA GLU A 339 7.90 10.19 3.12
C GLU A 339 8.39 9.51 1.83
N PHE A 340 7.60 9.59 0.76
CA PHE A 340 8.04 9.13 -0.56
C PHE A 340 7.43 9.94 -1.69
N ARG A 341 8.04 9.81 -2.87
CA ARG A 341 7.55 10.27 -4.16
C ARG A 341 7.50 9.11 -5.13
N PHE A 342 6.49 9.08 -5.97
CA PHE A 342 6.33 8.09 -7.02
C PHE A 342 6.14 8.83 -8.34
N PHE A 343 7.03 8.66 -9.29
CA PHE A 343 7.03 9.48 -10.49
C PHE A 343 7.69 8.76 -11.66
N LYS A 344 7.46 9.27 -12.87
CA LYS A 344 8.27 8.92 -14.03
C LYS A 344 9.34 9.97 -14.26
N ASP A 345 10.49 9.53 -14.72
CA ASP A 345 11.54 10.45 -15.17
C ASP A 345 11.75 10.36 -16.68
N GLU A 346 11.20 11.33 -17.39
CA GLU A 346 11.28 11.45 -18.85
C GLU A 346 12.73 11.51 -19.37
N ASN A 347 13.66 12.00 -18.54
CA ASN A 347 15.07 12.07 -18.89
C ASN A 347 15.82 10.73 -18.71
N HIS A 348 15.21 9.74 -18.05
CA HIS A 348 15.86 8.49 -17.65
C HIS A 348 14.94 7.28 -17.89
N HIS A 349 14.86 6.85 -19.16
CA HIS A 349 14.05 5.73 -19.68
C HIS A 349 12.53 5.79 -19.40
N ASN A 350 12.03 6.83 -18.72
CA ASN A 350 10.62 6.99 -18.36
C ASN A 350 10.07 5.85 -17.49
N ASP A 351 10.95 5.22 -16.71
CA ASP A 351 10.58 4.18 -15.76
C ASP A 351 9.90 4.80 -14.53
N TRP A 352 8.97 4.05 -13.94
CA TRP A 352 8.43 4.41 -12.65
C TRP A 352 9.51 4.31 -11.58
N THR A 353 9.66 5.38 -10.81
CA THR A 353 10.67 5.54 -9.77
C THR A 353 9.99 5.85 -8.44
N LEU A 354 10.33 5.06 -7.42
CA LEU A 354 10.01 5.30 -6.02
C LEU A 354 11.24 5.94 -5.35
N LEU A 355 11.13 7.21 -4.97
CA LEU A 355 12.07 7.88 -4.07
C LEU A 355 11.49 7.85 -2.67
N ILE A 356 12.05 7.05 -1.77
CA ILE A 356 11.51 6.80 -0.42
C ILE A 356 12.55 7.09 0.66
N ASP A 357 12.13 7.68 1.77
CA ASP A 357 13.01 8.08 2.86
C ASP A 357 12.53 7.57 4.23
N ASN A 358 13.34 7.81 5.27
CA ASN A 358 13.03 7.58 6.68
C ASN A 358 12.66 8.88 7.43
N ASN A 359 12.20 9.92 6.72
CA ASN A 359 11.86 11.21 7.32
C ASN A 359 10.51 11.13 8.08
N SER A 360 10.59 10.62 9.30
CA SER A 360 9.47 10.51 10.24
C SER A 360 9.90 11.10 11.57
N GLY A 361 9.31 12.24 11.97
CA GLY A 361 9.57 12.78 13.31
C GLY A 361 9.04 11.87 14.42
N THR A 362 7.98 11.10 14.14
CA THR A 362 7.33 10.25 15.14
C THR A 362 8.13 9.00 15.47
N TYR A 363 8.75 8.37 14.46
CA TYR A 363 9.46 7.09 14.64
C TYR A 363 10.94 7.15 14.28
N SER A 364 11.34 8.02 13.36
CA SER A 364 12.72 8.24 12.90
C SER A 364 13.50 6.94 12.67
N PRO A 365 13.06 6.07 11.73
CA PRO A 365 13.76 4.82 11.45
C PRO A 365 15.22 5.04 11.12
N LYS A 366 16.07 4.11 11.54
CA LYS A 366 17.51 4.24 11.37
C LYS A 366 17.94 4.14 9.90
N LYS A 367 19.00 4.86 9.55
CA LYS A 367 19.57 4.85 8.20
C LYS A 367 19.96 3.44 7.75
N GLU A 368 20.44 2.62 8.67
CA GLU A 368 20.89 1.26 8.40
C GLU A 368 19.75 0.35 7.94
N ASP A 369 18.49 0.71 8.17
CA ASP A 369 17.33 -0.09 7.75
C ASP A 369 16.75 0.34 6.39
N LEU A 370 17.28 1.38 5.73
CA LEU A 370 16.80 1.83 4.41
C LEU A 370 16.89 0.73 3.34
N PHE A 371 17.93 -0.11 3.40
CA PHE A 371 18.08 -1.22 2.44
C PHE A 371 16.93 -2.24 2.55
N LYS A 372 16.33 -2.40 3.74
CA LYS A 372 15.19 -3.30 3.95
C LYS A 372 13.97 -2.83 3.18
N VAL A 373 13.70 -1.53 3.20
CA VAL A 373 12.59 -0.93 2.45
C VAL A 373 12.83 -1.06 0.95
N LYS A 374 14.05 -0.76 0.47
CA LYS A 374 14.43 -1.00 -0.93
C LYS A 374 14.14 -2.44 -1.34
N LYS A 375 14.58 -3.40 -0.53
CA LYS A 375 14.40 -4.83 -0.79
C LYS A 375 12.94 -5.24 -0.88
N ILE A 376 12.08 -4.73 0.01
CA ILE A 376 10.63 -5.05 -0.02
C ILE A 376 10.00 -4.60 -1.34
N PHE A 377 10.27 -3.37 -1.77
CA PHE A 377 9.68 -2.87 -3.01
C PHE A 377 10.21 -3.61 -4.24
N GLU A 378 11.49 -3.94 -4.29
CA GLU A 378 12.07 -4.74 -5.38
C GLU A 378 11.54 -6.17 -5.44
N LEU A 379 11.22 -6.78 -4.29
CA LEU A 379 10.60 -8.11 -4.26
C LEU A 379 9.15 -8.08 -4.73
N ASN A 380 8.41 -7.02 -4.44
CA ASN A 380 7.00 -6.88 -4.81
C ASN A 380 6.79 -6.29 -6.22
N PHE A 381 7.72 -5.46 -6.69
CA PHE A 381 7.68 -4.77 -8.00
C PHE A 381 9.06 -4.82 -8.66
N PRO A 382 9.42 -5.93 -9.34
CA PRO A 382 10.74 -6.09 -9.95
C PRO A 382 11.06 -5.08 -11.06
N ASP A 383 10.03 -4.45 -11.64
CA ASP A 383 10.12 -3.41 -12.68
C ASP A 383 10.22 -1.98 -12.11
N LEU A 384 10.21 -1.81 -10.78
CA LEU A 384 10.27 -0.51 -10.11
C LEU A 384 11.71 -0.09 -9.83
N VAL A 385 12.08 1.14 -10.21
CA VAL A 385 13.31 1.77 -9.76
C VAL A 385 13.12 2.28 -8.33
N VAL A 386 13.91 1.80 -7.37
CA VAL A 386 13.78 2.19 -5.96
C VAL A 386 15.03 2.93 -5.47
N ILE A 387 14.86 4.20 -5.14
CA ILE A 387 15.89 5.08 -4.57
C ILE A 387 15.55 5.33 -3.11
N VAL A 388 16.48 5.02 -2.22
CA VAL A 388 16.35 5.27 -0.78
C VAL A 388 17.25 6.42 -0.35
N LEU A 389 16.73 7.34 0.47
CA LEU A 389 17.52 8.42 1.07
C LEU A 389 17.31 8.49 2.58
N ASP A 390 18.36 8.82 3.30
CA ASP A 390 18.26 9.16 4.71
C ASP A 390 17.76 10.59 4.88
N HIS A 391 16.99 10.86 5.94
CA HIS A 391 16.42 12.16 6.25
C HIS A 391 17.50 13.25 6.48
N GLU A 392 18.73 12.85 6.83
CA GLU A 392 19.86 13.77 6.93
C GLU A 392 20.59 14.01 5.61
N ASP A 393 20.27 13.25 4.56
CA ASP A 393 20.88 13.38 3.24
C ASP A 393 20.74 14.83 2.71
N PRO A 394 21.86 15.48 2.34
CA PRO A 394 21.83 16.86 1.85
C PRO A 394 20.89 17.06 0.66
N TYR A 395 20.83 16.07 -0.22
CA TYR A 395 20.01 16.11 -1.42
C TYR A 395 18.53 16.05 -1.10
N LEU A 396 18.15 15.18 -0.16
CA LEU A 396 16.77 15.12 0.33
C LEU A 396 16.37 16.43 1.01
N LYS A 397 17.25 17.03 1.82
CA LYS A 397 17.01 18.34 2.46
C LYS A 397 16.73 19.43 1.42
N GLU A 398 17.50 19.47 0.33
CA GLU A 398 17.28 20.42 -0.78
C GLU A 398 15.94 20.20 -1.48
N ILE A 399 15.62 18.94 -1.85
CA ILE A 399 14.33 18.56 -2.46
C ILE A 399 13.16 19.03 -1.57
N ARG A 400 13.26 18.78 -0.25
CA ARG A 400 12.23 19.16 0.71
C ARG A 400 12.10 20.67 0.87
N ALA A 401 13.21 21.41 0.89
CA ALA A 401 13.18 22.86 0.96
C ALA A 401 12.49 23.47 -0.27
N GLU A 402 12.80 22.98 -1.47
CA GLU A 402 12.16 23.44 -2.71
C GLU A 402 10.67 23.05 -2.76
N THR A 403 10.31 21.87 -2.24
CA THR A 403 8.90 21.44 -2.14
C THR A 403 8.10 22.40 -1.27
N LYS A 404 8.61 22.74 -0.07
CA LYS A 404 7.95 23.70 0.83
C LYS A 404 7.80 25.08 0.18
N LYS A 405 8.79 25.51 -0.59
CA LYS A 405 8.74 26.78 -1.33
C LYS A 405 7.63 26.74 -2.39
N LEU A 406 7.54 25.68 -3.18
CA LEU A 406 6.48 25.51 -4.18
C LEU A 406 5.09 25.45 -3.54
N GLU A 407 4.93 24.73 -2.43
CA GLU A 407 3.68 24.69 -1.67
C GLU A 407 3.26 26.07 -1.16
N ALA A 408 4.22 26.84 -0.62
CA ALA A 408 3.96 28.21 -0.14
C ALA A 408 3.58 29.16 -1.29
N GLU A 409 4.24 29.06 -2.45
CA GLU A 409 3.91 29.83 -3.65
C GLU A 409 2.51 29.50 -4.19
N LEU A 410 2.16 28.21 -4.23
CA LEU A 410 0.82 27.75 -4.64
C LEU A 410 -0.26 28.26 -3.70
N ALA A 411 -0.04 28.15 -2.39
CA ALA A 411 -0.96 28.68 -1.37
C ALA A 411 -1.12 30.20 -1.46
N ALA A 412 -0.04 30.94 -1.73
CA ALA A 412 -0.07 32.38 -1.93
C ALA A 412 -0.86 32.77 -3.21
N LYS A 413 -0.63 32.07 -4.32
CA LYS A 413 -1.37 32.29 -5.59
C LYS A 413 -2.86 31.99 -5.44
N GLN A 414 -3.22 30.94 -4.70
CA GLN A 414 -4.62 30.65 -4.38
C GLN A 414 -5.24 31.79 -3.57
N LYS A 415 -4.60 32.23 -2.48
CA LYS A 415 -5.09 33.38 -1.67
C LYS A 415 -5.25 34.65 -2.50
N GLN A 416 -4.31 34.95 -3.41
CA GLN A 416 -4.40 36.11 -4.29
C GLN A 416 -5.56 36.01 -5.28
N ARG A 417 -5.76 34.84 -5.91
CA ARG A 417 -6.94 34.59 -6.77
C ARG A 417 -8.24 34.81 -6.00
N PHE A 418 -8.36 34.27 -4.78
CA PHE A 418 -9.55 34.47 -3.95
C PHE A 418 -9.81 35.94 -3.61
N SER A 419 -8.77 36.73 -3.30
CA SER A 419 -8.88 38.18 -3.05
C SER A 419 -9.35 38.96 -4.29
N LEU A 420 -8.89 38.57 -5.49
CA LEU A 420 -9.35 39.18 -6.74
C LEU A 420 -10.82 38.83 -7.05
N PHE A 421 -11.26 37.60 -6.75
CA PHE A 421 -12.67 37.21 -6.93
C PHE A 421 -13.60 37.86 -5.90
N SER A 422 -13.18 38.05 -4.65
CA SER A 422 -14.00 38.72 -3.63
C SER A 422 -14.15 40.22 -3.92
N SER A 423 -13.11 40.89 -4.41
CA SER A 423 -13.15 42.31 -4.79
C SER A 423 -13.94 42.59 -6.08
N LEU A 424 -14.08 41.60 -6.97
CA LEU A 424 -14.99 41.68 -8.13
C LEU A 424 -16.46 41.48 -7.71
N SER A 425 -16.73 40.65 -6.70
CA SER A 425 -18.09 40.46 -6.17
C SER A 425 -18.59 41.69 -5.41
N SER A 426 -17.72 42.38 -4.66
CA SER A 426 -18.09 43.60 -3.93
C SER A 426 -18.33 44.80 -4.84
N LYS A 427 -17.75 44.83 -6.05
CA LYS A 427 -17.97 45.90 -7.04
C LYS A 427 -19.30 45.80 -7.80
N ASN A 428 -19.99 44.66 -7.73
CA ASN A 428 -21.30 44.49 -8.36
C ASN A 428 -22.48 44.76 -7.41
N GLU A 429 -22.25 44.91 -6.10
CA GLU A 429 -23.29 45.33 -5.13
C GLU A 429 -23.32 46.85 -4.89
N GLU A 430 -22.28 47.60 -5.27
CA GLU A 430 -22.22 49.07 -5.10
C GLU A 430 -22.81 49.88 -6.28
N VAL A 431 -23.31 49.25 -7.34
CA VAL A 431 -23.89 49.94 -8.52
C VAL A 431 -25.43 49.86 -8.58
N ALA A 432 -26.09 49.26 -7.58
CA ALA A 432 -27.55 49.18 -7.51
C ALA A 432 -28.21 50.21 -6.56
N LEU A 433 -27.45 51.18 -6.05
CA LEU A 433 -27.94 52.24 -5.16
C LEU A 433 -27.27 53.57 -5.51
N GLU A 434 -27.48 54.08 -6.73
CA GLU A 434 -27.53 55.52 -6.98
C GLU A 434 -28.03 55.80 -8.42
N VAL A 435 -29.07 56.64 -8.48
CA VAL A 435 -29.80 57.25 -9.62
C VAL A 435 -31.00 56.49 -10.17
#